data_AF-A0A6G7YY79-F1
#
_entry.id   AF-A0A6G7YY79-F1
#
_cell.length_a   1.000
_cell.length_b   1.000
_cell.length_c   1.000
_cell.angle_alpha   90.00
_cell.angle_beta   90.00
_cell.angle_gamma   90.00
#
_symmetry.space_group_name_H-M   'P 1'
#
loop_
_entity.id
_entity.type
_entity.pdbx_description
1 polymer ?
#
loop_
_entity_poly.entity_id
_entity_poly.type
_entity_poly.pdbx_seq_one_letter_code
_entity_poly.pdbx_strand_id
1 'polypeptide(L)'
;MLTRTSNAAILRAAKRLFSEAGFDRTGMDAIAPEANVSKATIYAKFGNKERLFKATLLNLMQDMPTPAGLILRRTGPLSERLHEIA
;
A
#
# COMPACT_ATOMS: atom_id res chain seq x y z
N MET A 1 5.30 -23.14 -4.71
CA MET A 1 6.12 -22.17 -3.95
C MET A 1 6.14 -20.82 -4.68
N LEU A 2 5.00 -20.12 -4.78
CA LEU A 2 4.87 -18.85 -5.51
C LEU A 2 4.82 -17.66 -4.53
N THR A 3 6.03 -17.19 -4.19
CA THR A 3 6.43 -15.82 -3.75
C THR A 3 5.38 -14.91 -3.08
N ARG A 4 5.31 -14.94 -1.73
CA ARG A 4 4.79 -13.81 -0.94
C ARG A 4 5.53 -12.48 -1.23
N THR A 5 6.79 -12.56 -1.67
CA THR A 5 7.68 -11.43 -1.92
C THR A 5 7.29 -10.58 -3.13
N SER A 6 6.68 -11.17 -4.17
CA SER A 6 6.36 -10.47 -5.42
C SER A 6 5.17 -9.51 -5.28
N ASN A 7 4.15 -9.86 -4.49
CA ASN A 7 3.00 -8.99 -4.26
C ASN A 7 3.41 -7.72 -3.52
N ALA A 8 4.23 -7.85 -2.46
CA ALA A 8 4.68 -6.70 -1.69
C ALA A 8 5.55 -5.75 -2.54
N ALA A 9 6.41 -6.27 -3.41
CA ALA A 9 7.19 -5.46 -4.33
C ALA A 9 6.30 -4.68 -5.31
N ILE A 10 5.32 -5.36 -5.93
CA ILE A 10 4.36 -4.73 -6.84
C ILE A 10 3.54 -3.65 -6.14
N LEU A 11 3.02 -3.92 -4.93
CA LEU A 11 2.22 -2.96 -4.17
C LEU A 11 3.04 -1.74 -3.73
N ARG A 12 4.31 -1.90 -3.36
CA ARG A 12 5.20 -0.77 -3.05
C ARG A 12 5.48 0.10 -4.28
N ALA A 13 5.82 -0.52 -5.41
CA ALA A 13 6.04 0.19 -6.67
C ALA A 13 4.78 0.94 -7.13
N ALA A 14 3.64 0.26 -7.09
CA ALA A 14 2.34 0.84 -7.41
C ALA A 14 1.99 2.00 -6.49
N LYS A 15 2.17 1.86 -5.16
CA LYS A 15 1.96 2.94 -4.19
C LYS A 15 2.75 4.19 -4.54
N ARG A 16 4.04 4.03 -4.84
CA ARG A 16 4.93 5.15 -5.22
C ARG A 16 4.42 5.85 -6.48
N LEU A 17 4.28 5.09 -7.56
CA LEU A 17 3.93 5.65 -8.88
C LEU A 17 2.51 6.25 -8.90
N PHE A 18 1.51 5.59 -8.30
CA PHE A 18 0.17 6.15 -8.21
C PHE A 18 0.12 7.44 -7.39
N SER A 19 0.94 7.57 -6.35
CA SER A 19 0.99 8.78 -5.52
C SER A 19 1.69 9.94 -6.23
N GLU A 20 2.74 9.66 -7.01
CA GLU A 20 3.53 10.68 -7.72
C GLU A 20 2.88 11.12 -9.05
N ALA A 21 2.44 10.15 -9.85
CA ALA A 21 1.96 10.40 -11.21
C ALA A 21 0.43 10.37 -11.33
N GLY A 22 -0.30 9.92 -10.30
CA GLY A 22 -1.75 9.74 -10.35
C GLY A 22 -2.17 8.45 -11.05
N PHE A 23 -3.48 8.15 -10.98
CA PHE A 23 -4.03 6.92 -11.57
C PHE A 23 -3.80 6.88 -13.08
N ASP A 24 -4.28 7.87 -13.85
CA ASP A 24 -4.29 7.80 -15.31
C ASP A 24 -2.91 7.63 -15.94
N ARG A 25 -1.91 8.37 -15.46
CA ARG A 25 -0.53 8.34 -16.00
C ARG A 25 0.28 7.12 -15.57
N THR A 26 -0.21 6.34 -14.60
CA THR A 26 0.51 5.15 -14.11
C THR A 26 0.01 3.90 -14.83
N GLY A 27 0.88 3.28 -15.63
CA GLY A 27 0.57 2.03 -16.34
C GLY A 27 1.26 0.80 -15.73
N MET A 28 0.76 -0.39 -16.08
CA MET A 28 1.39 -1.67 -15.67
C MET A 28 2.84 -1.78 -16.18
N ASP A 29 3.14 -1.17 -17.33
CA ASP A 29 4.47 -1.12 -17.92
C ASP A 29 5.48 -0.31 -17.10
N ALA A 30 5.02 0.72 -16.39
CA ALA A 30 5.87 1.52 -15.51
C ALA A 30 6.12 0.81 -14.16
N ILE A 31 5.13 0.06 -13.67
CA ILE A 31 5.20 -0.63 -12.37
C ILE A 31 6.09 -1.88 -12.45
N ALA A 32 6.05 -2.62 -13.55
CA ALA A 32 6.81 -3.85 -13.75
C ALA A 32 8.33 -3.74 -13.49
N PRO A 33 9.07 -2.82 -14.13
CA PRO A 33 10.51 -2.68 -13.89
C PRO A 33 10.83 -2.25 -12.46
N GLU A 34 10.04 -1.34 -11.89
CA GLU A 34 10.21 -0.88 -10.50
C GLU A 34 10.05 -2.01 -9.49
N ALA A 35 9.10 -2.92 -9.74
CA ALA A 35 8.84 -4.08 -8.89
C ALA A 35 9.75 -5.28 -9.19
N ASN A 36 10.66 -5.17 -10.18
CA ASN A 36 11.50 -6.25 -10.69
C ASN A 36 10.70 -7.52 -11.07
N VAL A 37 9.60 -7.33 -11.81
CA VAL A 37 8.75 -8.41 -12.33
C VAL A 37 8.36 -8.14 -13.78
N SER A 38 7.86 -9.17 -14.47
CA SER A 38 7.27 -8.96 -15.80
C SER A 38 5.88 -8.33 -15.71
N LYS A 39 5.45 -7.60 -16.75
CA LYS A 39 4.07 -7.11 -16.89
C LYS A 39 3.04 -8.26 -16.80
N ALA A 40 3.37 -9.42 -17.39
CA ALA A 40 2.54 -10.62 -17.34
C ALA A 40 2.35 -11.12 -15.89
N THR A 41 3.38 -11.04 -15.05
CA THR A 41 3.29 -11.36 -13.62
C THR A 41 2.32 -10.44 -12.88
N ILE A 42 2.29 -9.15 -13.21
CA ILE A 42 1.33 -8.22 -12.60
C ILE A 42 -0.10 -8.55 -13.05
N TYR A 43 -0.32 -8.78 -14.34
CA TYR A 43 -1.64 -9.18 -14.84
C TYR A 43 -2.11 -10.52 -14.25
N ALA A 44 -1.24 -11.51 -14.12
CA ALA A 44 -1.59 -12.79 -13.50
C ALA A 44 -2.03 -12.64 -12.03
N LYS A 45 -1.48 -11.65 -11.31
CA LYS A 45 -1.78 -11.42 -9.88
C LYS A 45 -2.98 -10.51 -9.65
N PHE A 46 -3.09 -9.44 -10.42
CA PHE A 46 -4.07 -8.37 -10.16
C PHE A 46 -5.14 -8.27 -11.25
N GLY A 47 -4.93 -8.86 -12.42
CA GLY A 47 -5.88 -8.88 -13.53
C GLY A 47 -5.95 -7.57 -14.32
N ASN A 48 -6.07 -6.42 -13.65
CA ASN A 48 -6.09 -5.11 -14.31
C ASN A 48 -5.57 -3.99 -13.37
N LYS A 49 -5.48 -2.78 -13.93
CA LYS A 49 -4.96 -1.58 -13.25
C LYS A 49 -5.86 -1.15 -12.09
N GLU A 50 -7.18 -1.24 -12.25
CA GLU A 50 -8.19 -0.87 -11.24
C GLU A 50 -8.08 -1.77 -10.01
N ARG A 51 -7.93 -3.08 -10.22
CA ARG A 51 -7.74 -4.06 -9.15
C ARG A 51 -6.39 -3.88 -8.45
N LEU A 52 -5.33 -3.59 -9.20
CA LEU A 52 -4.03 -3.24 -8.62
C LEU A 52 -4.12 -1.96 -7.78
N PHE A 53 -4.77 -0.92 -8.29
CA PHE A 53 -4.98 0.33 -7.58
C PHE A 53 -5.78 0.12 -6.29
N LYS A 54 -6.90 -0.61 -6.36
CA LYS A 54 -7.69 -0.99 -5.18
C LYS A 54 -6.86 -1.76 -4.16
N ALA A 55 -6.09 -2.77 -4.60
CA ALA A 55 -5.21 -3.53 -3.72
C ALA A 55 -4.13 -2.65 -3.07
N THR A 56 -3.62 -1.67 -3.80
CA THR A 56 -2.64 -0.68 -3.30
C THR A 56 -3.26 0.20 -2.21
N LEU A 57 -4.48 0.71 -2.42
CA LEU A 57 -5.19 1.50 -1.40
C LEU A 57 -5.49 0.67 -0.15
N LEU A 58 -5.99 -0.55 -0.32
CA LEU A 58 -6.25 -1.44 0.81
C LEU A 58 -4.97 -1.75 1.58
N ASN A 59 -3.85 -1.99 0.89
CA ASN A 59 -2.56 -2.21 1.55
C ASN A 59 -2.09 -0.96 2.32
N LEU A 60 -2.28 0.24 1.76
CA LEU A 60 -1.99 1.49 2.47
C LEU A 60 -2.81 1.61 3.77
N MET A 61 -4.09 1.27 3.73
CA MET A 61 -4.96 1.32 4.91
C MET A 61 -4.56 0.32 5.99
N GLN A 62 -3.98 -0.82 5.64
CA GLN A 62 -3.46 -1.80 6.62
C GLN A 62 -2.21 -1.29 7.35
N ASP A 63 -1.41 -0.43 6.71
CA ASP A 63 -0.21 0.16 7.31
C ASP A 63 -0.54 1.38 8.19
N MET A 64 -1.77 1.91 8.12
CA MET A 64 -2.20 3.02 8.96
C MET A 64 -2.35 2.54 10.41
N PRO A 65 -1.66 3.18 11.37
CA PRO A 65 -1.86 2.85 12.77
C PRO A 65 -3.32 3.14 13.15
N THR A 66 -3.94 2.20 13.86
CA THR A 66 -5.27 2.43 14.43
C THR A 66 -5.22 3.58 15.42
N PRO A 67 -6.34 4.29 15.68
CA PRO A 67 -6.40 5.30 16.73
C PRO A 67 -5.88 4.78 18.07
N ALA A 68 -6.24 3.55 18.44
CA ALA A 68 -5.70 2.87 19.61
C ALA A 68 -4.17 2.68 19.53
N GLY A 69 -3.65 2.27 18.38
CA GLY A 69 -2.21 2.14 18.15
C GLY A 69 -1.44 3.47 18.25
N LEU A 70 -2.06 4.58 17.83
CA LEU A 70 -1.49 5.92 18.00
C LEU A 70 -1.47 6.34 19.48
N ILE A 71 -2.56 6.08 20.21
CA ILE A 71 -2.66 6.37 21.65
C ILE A 71 -1.61 5.58 22.43
N LEU A 72 -1.47 4.27 22.17
CA LEU A 72 -0.54 3.41 22.91
C LEU A 72 0.93 3.71 22.63
N ARG A 73 1.25 4.36 21.50
CA ARG A 73 2.61 4.84 21.19
C ARG A 73 2.99 6.11 21.94
N ARG A 74 2.03 6.84 22.51
CA ARG A 74 2.30 8.04 23.32
C ARG A 74 2.65 7.66 24.75
N THR A 75 3.59 8.39 25.34
CA THR A 75 4.01 8.25 26.73
C THR A 75 3.04 8.95 27.68
N GLY A 76 2.96 8.47 28.93
CA GLY A 76 2.07 9.00 29.96
C GLY A 76 0.86 8.10 30.27
N PRO A 77 0.08 8.43 31.32
CA PRO A 77 -1.14 7.71 31.69
C PRO A 77 -2.17 7.68 30.55
N LEU A 78 -2.92 6.58 30.44
CA LEU A 78 -3.95 6.43 29.39
C LEU A 78 -5.02 7.54 29.45
N SER A 79 -5.37 8.00 30.65
CA SER A 79 -6.31 9.09 30.88
C SER A 79 -5.89 10.40 30.22
N GLU A 80 -4.60 10.76 30.24
CA GLU A 80 -4.10 11.97 29.59
C GLU A 80 -4.15 11.84 28.06
N ARG A 81 -3.81 10.67 27.53
CA ARG A 81 -3.76 10.42 26.08
C ARG A 81 -5.13 10.41 25.40
N LEU A 82 -6.21 10.12 26.14
CA LEU A 82 -7.57 10.04 25.61
C LEU A 82 -8.25 11.40 25.43
N HIS A 83 -7.84 12.43 26.17
CA HIS A 83 -8.46 13.76 26.12
C HIS A 83 -8.13 14.55 24.85
N GLU A 84 -7.09 14.18 24.11
CA GLU A 84 -6.57 14.95 22.97
C GLU A 84 -7.17 14.57 21.61
N ILE A 85 -8.19 13.70 21.59
CA ILE A 85 -8.82 13.19 20.36
C ILE A 85 -10.31 13.63 20.26
N ALA A 86 -10.80 14.43 21.22
CA ALA A 86 -12.13 15.04 21.19
C ALA A 86 -12.11 16.44 20.56
#